data_AF-A0A2S7Z243-F1
#
_entry.id   AF-A0A2S7Z243-F1
#
_cell.length_a   1.000
_cell.length_b   1.000
_cell.length_c   1.000
_cell.angle_alpha   90.00
_cell.angle_beta   90.00
_cell.angle_gamma   90.00
#
_symmetry.space_group_name_H-M   'P 1'
#
loop_
_entity.id
_entity.type
_entity.pdbx_description
1 polymer ?
#
loop_
_entity_poly.entity_id
_entity_poly.type
_entity_poly.pdbx_seq_one_letter_code
_entity_poly.pdbx_strand_id
1 'polypeptide(L)' 'MKPEFVPWLWIIYVAYVLYKRYKENSYIEKSITLMAVISLIIVSGGFSLLIYYDISPEFQLILNILIIIVLFIMKTLFGV' A
#
# COMPACT_ATOMS: atom_id res chain seq x y z
N MET A 1 9.98 -8.23 19.54
CA MET A 1 8.68 -8.38 18.85
C MET A 1 8.88 -7.87 17.42
N LYS A 2 8.70 -8.72 16.40
CA LYS A 2 8.68 -8.22 15.01
C LYS A 2 7.48 -7.29 14.93
N PRO A 3 7.59 -6.05 14.42
CA PRO A 3 6.43 -5.22 14.21
C PRO A 3 5.51 -5.98 13.26
N GLU A 4 4.36 -6.41 13.77
CA GLU A 4 3.32 -7.02 12.97
C GLU A 4 2.75 -5.88 12.12
N PHE A 5 3.35 -5.65 10.96
CA PHE A 5 2.72 -4.81 9.98
C PHE A 5 1.40 -5.47 9.62
N VAL A 6 0.31 -4.84 10.01
CA VAL A 6 -1.04 -5.36 9.83
C VAL A 6 -1.52 -4.93 8.44
N PRO A 7 -1.57 -5.82 7.43
CA PRO A 7 -1.93 -5.43 6.06
C PRO A 7 -3.31 -4.75 5.99
N TRP A 8 -4.19 -5.09 6.94
CA TRP A 8 -5.51 -4.49 7.13
C TRP A 8 -5.45 -2.96 7.34
N LEU A 9 -4.41 -2.42 7.98
CA LEU A 9 -4.23 -0.98 8.14
C LEU A 9 -4.04 -0.27 6.80
N TRP A 10 -3.36 -0.93 5.85
CA TRP A 10 -3.17 -0.38 4.52
C TRP A 10 -4.48 -0.34 3.71
N ILE A 11 -5.33 -1.37 3.88
CA ILE A 11 -6.66 -1.39 3.27
C ILE A 11 -7.51 -0.24 3.81
N ILE A 12 -7.49 0.00 5.12
CA ILE A 12 -8.19 1.14 5.75
C ILE A 12 -7.64 2.47 5.23
N TYR A 13 -6.31 2.61 5.10
CA TYR A 13 -5.67 3.80 4.54
C TYR A 13 -6.12 4.08 3.11
N VAL A 14 -6.11 3.06 2.25
CA VAL A 14 -6.54 3.19 0.84
C VAL A 14 -8.02 3.57 0.76
N ALA A 15 -8.88 2.96 1.57
CA ALA A 15 -10.30 3.31 1.65
C ALA A 15 -10.51 4.77 2.09
N TYR A 16 -9.75 5.22 3.09
CA TYR A 16 -9.76 6.61 3.54
C TYR A 16 -9.34 7.59 2.45
N VAL A 17 -8.25 7.30 1.74
CA VAL A 17 -7.76 8.15 0.63
C VAL A 17 -8.80 8.27 -0.48
N LEU A 18 -9.41 7.15 -0.88
CA LEU A 18 -10.47 7.16 -1.90
C LEU A 18 -11.70 7.93 -1.44
N TYR A 19 -12.13 7.75 -0.20
CA TYR A 19 -13.25 8.49 0.39
C TYR A 19 -12.97 9.99 0.47
N LYS A 20 -11.78 10.39 0.93
CA LYS A 20 -11.37 11.79 1.01
C LYS A 20 -11.41 12.43 -0.38
N ARG A 21 -10.86 11.76 -1.39
CA ARG A 21 -10.87 12.24 -2.78
C ARG A 21 -12.28 12.34 -3.36
N TYR A 22 -13.16 11.40 -3.05
CA TYR A 22 -14.59 11.48 -3.43
C TYR A 22 -15.32 12.65 -2.76
N LYS A 23 -14.94 12.99 -1.52
CA LYS A 23 -15.52 14.13 -0.81
C LYS A 23 -15.02 15.48 -1.35
N GLU A 24 -13.74 15.54 -1.73
CA GLU A 24 -13.11 16.74 -2.29
C GLU A 24 -13.51 16.98 -3.75
N ASN A 25 -13.61 15.92 -4.55
CA ASN A 25 -14.02 15.95 -5.95
C ASN A 25 -15.27 15.09 -6.12
N SER A 26 -16.32 15.64 -6.75
CA SER A 26 -17.57 14.91 -7.05
C SER A 26 -17.37 13.63 -7.87
N TYR A 27 -16.20 13.47 -8.48
CA TYR A 27 -15.76 12.26 -9.18
C TYR A 27 -14.34 11.86 -8.77
N ILE A 28 -14.14 10.57 -8.53
CA ILE A 28 -12.79 10.00 -8.38
C ILE A 28 -12.23 9.74 -9.78
N GLU A 29 -11.05 10.30 -10.06
CA GLU A 29 -10.35 9.99 -11.31
C GLU A 29 -9.97 8.50 -11.38
N LYS A 30 -10.14 7.89 -12.56
CA LYS A 30 -9.76 6.49 -12.79
C LYS A 30 -8.29 6.22 -12.47
N SER A 31 -7.41 7.21 -12.69
CA SER A 31 -5.99 7.19 -12.35
C SER A 31 -5.75 6.96 -10.85
N ILE A 32 -6.48 7.67 -9.99
CA ILE A 32 -6.41 7.57 -8.53
C ILE A 32 -6.86 6.18 -8.07
N THR A 33 -7.99 5.70 -8.58
CA THR A 33 -8.50 4.36 -8.24
C THR A 33 -7.53 3.27 -8.68
N LEU A 34 -6.97 3.38 -9.89
CA LEU A 34 -5.99 2.42 -10.40
C LEU A 34 -4.73 2.39 -9.50
N MET A 35 -4.22 3.56 -9.11
CA MET A 35 -3.05 3.68 -8.26
C MET A 35 -3.29 3.14 -6.85
N ALA A 36 -4.46 3.42 -6.28
CA ALA A 36 -4.92 2.85 -5.01
C ALA A 36 -4.94 1.32 -5.05
N VAL A 37 -5.53 0.73 -6.10
CA VAL A 37 -5.58 -0.73 -6.29
C VAL A 37 -4.18 -1.33 -6.44
N ILE A 38 -3.31 -0.73 -7.26
CA ILE A 38 -1.93 -1.18 -7.43
C ILE A 38 -1.17 -1.14 -6.09
N SER A 39 -1.30 -0.04 -5.34
CA SER A 39 -0.66 0.07 -4.02
C SER A 39 -1.16 -0.99 -3.04
N LEU A 40 -2.46 -1.31 -3.10
CA LEU A 40 -3.09 -2.29 -2.22
C LEU A 40 -2.55 -3.70 -2.51
N ILE A 41 -2.38 -4.05 -3.79
CA ILE A 41 -1.80 -5.33 -4.22
C ILE A 41 -0.34 -5.42 -3.78
N ILE A 42 0.47 -4.39 -4.05
CA ILE A 42 1.91 -4.44 -3.74
C ILE A 42 2.16 -4.50 -2.24
N VAL A 43 1.50 -3.65 -1.45
CA VAL A 43 1.73 -3.60 0.00
C VAL A 43 1.11 -4.83 0.67
N SER A 44 -0.17 -5.12 0.44
CA SER A 44 -0.82 -6.26 1.12
C SER A 44 -0.26 -7.59 0.65
N GLY A 45 -0.02 -7.75 -0.66
CA GLY A 45 0.60 -8.93 -1.24
C GLY A 45 2.06 -9.10 -0.80
N GLY A 46 2.84 -8.02 -0.81
CA GLY A 46 4.24 -8.05 -0.37
C GLY A 46 4.39 -8.43 1.10
N PHE A 47 3.57 -7.87 1.99
CA PHE A 47 3.54 -8.28 3.40
C PHE A 47 3.03 -9.71 3.58
N SER A 48 2.04 -10.14 2.80
CA SER A 48 1.58 -11.54 2.85
C SER A 48 2.71 -12.51 2.46
N LEU A 49 3.49 -12.19 1.43
CA LEU A 49 4.67 -12.98 1.03
C LEU A 49 5.71 -13.02 2.15
N LEU A 50 6.00 -11.88 2.79
CA LEU A 50 6.97 -11.79 3.90
C LEU A 50 6.53 -12.55 5.16
N ILE A 51 5.22 -12.67 5.41
CA ILE A 51 4.66 -13.31 6.61
C ILE A 51 4.49 -14.82 6.42
N TYR A 52 3.94 -15.23 5.29
CA TYR A 52 3.47 -16.62 5.09
C TYR A 52 4.45 -17.52 4.35
N TYR A 53 5.45 -16.95 3.66
CA TYR A 53 6.41 -17.72 2.88
C TYR A 53 7.82 -17.53 3.42
N ASP A 54 8.58 -18.63 3.46
CA ASP A 54 10.00 -18.58 3.75
C ASP A 54 10.77 -18.22 2.46
N ILE A 55 10.93 -16.92 2.26
CA ILE A 55 11.59 -16.34 1.09
C ILE A 55 13.04 -15.94 1.41
N SER A 56 13.92 -16.03 0.42
CA SER A 56 15.35 -15.75 0.60
C SER A 56 15.60 -14.32 1.12
N PRO A 57 16.68 -14.08 1.90
CA PRO A 57 16.97 -12.75 2.46
C PRO A 57 17.10 -11.65 1.38
N GLU A 58 17.64 -12.00 0.22
CA GLU A 58 17.76 -11.11 -0.93
C GLU A 58 16.38 -10.70 -1.47
N PHE A 59 15.46 -11.65 -1.58
CA PHE A 59 14.09 -11.39 -2.04
C PHE A 59 13.29 -10.60 -0.99
N GLN A 60 13.50 -10.86 0.31
CA GLN A 60 12.93 -10.06 1.39
C GLN A 60 13.37 -8.59 1.29
N LEU A 61 14.66 -8.34 1.04
CA LEU A 61 15.19 -6.98 0.86
C LEU A 61 14.51 -6.27 -0.32
N ILE A 62 14.40 -6.95 -1.47
CA ILE A 62 13.76 -6.39 -2.68
C ILE A 62 12.30 -6.04 -2.40
N LEU A 63 11.54 -6.95 -1.77
CA LEU A 63 10.15 -6.71 -1.39
C LEU A 63 10.00 -5.53 -0.43
N ASN A 64 10.85 -5.46 0.60
CA ASN A 64 10.81 -4.35 1.56
C ASN A 64 11.11 -3.01 0.89
N ILE A 65 12.10 -2.94 -0.01
CA ILE A 65 12.40 -1.71 -0.77
C ILE A 65 11.21 -1.32 -1.65
N LEU A 66 10.62 -2.28 -2.37
CA LEU A 66 9.45 -2.03 -3.21
C LEU A 66 8.27 -1.48 -2.40
N ILE A 67 7.97 -2.09 -1.26
CA ILE A 67 6.93 -1.63 -0.34
C ILE A 67 7.21 -0.20 0.11
N ILE A 68 8.43 0.10 0.59
CA ILE A 68 8.81 1.45 1.05
C ILE A 68 8.62 2.49 -0.05
N ILE A 69 9.01 2.18 -1.28
CA ILE A 69 8.82 3.09 -2.43
C ILE A 69 7.34 3.37 -2.65
N VAL A 70 6.48 2.34 -2.64
CA VAL A 70 5.03 2.52 -2.80
C VAL A 70 4.43 3.34 -1.66
N LEU A 71 4.82 3.06 -0.41
CA LEU A 71 4.39 3.84 0.76
C LEU A 71 4.78 5.32 0.60
N PHE A 72 6.01 5.59 0.14
CA PHE A 72 6.49 6.95 -0.08
C PHE A 72 5.70 7.67 -1.19
N ILE A 73 5.46 7.01 -2.33
CA ILE A 73 4.65 7.57 -3.42
C ILE A 73 3.23 7.89 -2.95
N MET A 74 2.60 6.98 -2.20
CA MET A 74 1.24 7.18 -1.71
C MET A 74 1.19 8.33 -0.69
N LYS A 75 2.22 8.48 0.15
CA LYS A 75 2.33 9.60 1.08
C LYS A 75 2.48 10.94 0.35
N THR A 76 3.34 11.01 -0.66
CA THR A 76 3.58 12.27 -1.41
C THR A 76 2.38 12.70 -2.24
N LEU A 77 1.66 11.75 -2.87
CA LEU A 77 0.52 12.05 -3.74
C LEU A 77 -0.77 12.35 -2.99
N PHE A 78 -0.97 11.77 -1.81
CA PHE A 78 -2.22 11.88 -1.05
C PHE A 78 -2.10 12.70 0.24
N GLY A 79 -0.88 13.10 0.63
CA GLY A 79 -0.63 14.14 1.62
C GLY A 79 -1.02 13.77 3.06
N VAL A 80 -0.87 12.50 3.43
CA VAL A 80 -1.09 11.99 4.79
C VAL A 80 0.19 11.35 5.32
#